data_AF-A0A2M7VEK7-F1
#
_entry.id   AF-A0A2M7VEK7-F1
#
_cell.length_a   1.000
_cell.length_b   1.000
_cell.length_c   1.000
_cell.angle_alpha   90.00
_cell.angle_beta   90.00
_cell.angle_gamma   90.00
#
_symmetry.space_group_name_H-M   'P 1'
#
loop_
_entity.id
_entity.type
_entity.pdbx_description
1 polymer ?
#
loop_
_entity_poly.entity_id
_entity_poly.type
_entity_poly.pdbx_seq_one_letter_code
_entity_poly.pdbx_strand_id
1 'polypeptide(L)'
;MSDIKPFIRSNNTQMEQPHEVSRIFFQSKKILSIIITVIILALVGYWLFSNGPTTNYLSTFQVKEGGWQAVFLNNNQTFFGRVTAINQEVVVLEEIYYLQGQPALQTGEQPKETDLYVRKLGKEAHGPEDKMIIPISSISYLENLSIDGTIVRSILRNNDKEAPAK
;
A
#
# COMPACT_ATOMS: atom_id res chain seq x y z
N MET A 1 -11.15 104.97 -46.85
CA MET A 1 -11.73 104.16 -45.76
C MET A 1 -11.34 102.72 -46.01
N SER A 2 -10.50 102.13 -45.16
CA SER A 2 -10.01 100.75 -45.28
C SER A 2 -10.81 99.82 -44.36
N ASP A 3 -11.60 98.92 -44.94
CA ASP A 3 -12.36 97.90 -44.20
C ASP A 3 -11.46 96.77 -43.71
N ILE A 4 -11.36 96.62 -42.39
CA ILE A 4 -10.69 95.51 -41.73
C ILE A 4 -11.74 94.43 -41.47
N LYS A 5 -11.58 93.24 -42.09
CA LYS A 5 -12.39 92.06 -41.74
C LYS A 5 -11.91 91.47 -40.40
N PRO A 6 -12.83 91.07 -39.50
CA PRO A 6 -12.44 90.43 -38.25
C PRO A 6 -11.96 88.99 -38.46
N PHE A 7 -10.89 88.63 -37.76
CA PHE A 7 -10.37 87.27 -37.62
C PHE A 7 -11.24 86.49 -36.63
N ILE A 8 -11.97 85.47 -37.11
CA ILE A 8 -12.76 84.56 -36.25
C ILE A 8 -11.85 83.45 -35.72
N ARG A 9 -11.73 83.38 -34.39
CA ARG A 9 -10.93 82.39 -33.64
C ARG A 9 -11.63 81.02 -33.63
N SER A 10 -10.86 79.95 -33.79
CA SER A 10 -11.29 78.55 -33.96
C SER A 10 -12.13 77.99 -32.80
N ASN A 11 -13.19 77.25 -33.13
CA ASN A 11 -13.90 76.40 -32.17
C ASN A 11 -13.05 75.16 -31.85
N ASN A 12 -12.82 74.94 -30.55
CA ASN A 12 -12.14 73.78 -30.01
C ASN A 12 -12.87 72.49 -30.41
N THR A 13 -12.23 71.66 -31.24
CA THR A 13 -12.61 70.26 -31.41
C THR A 13 -12.37 69.54 -30.09
N GLN A 14 -13.45 69.29 -29.34
CA GLN A 14 -13.45 68.36 -28.21
C GLN A 14 -13.05 66.98 -28.75
N MET A 15 -11.87 66.49 -28.39
CA MET A 15 -11.50 65.09 -28.63
C MET A 15 -12.26 64.23 -27.62
N GLU A 16 -13.32 63.53 -28.07
CA GLU A 16 -13.91 62.45 -27.30
C GLU A 16 -12.89 61.32 -27.11
N GLN A 17 -12.67 60.92 -25.85
CA GLN A 17 -11.86 59.77 -25.47
C GLN A 17 -12.63 58.47 -25.74
N PRO A 18 -12.10 57.50 -26.50
CA PRO A 18 -12.76 56.22 -26.67
C PRO A 18 -12.66 55.41 -25.36
N HIS A 19 -13.81 55.21 -24.72
CA HIS A 19 -13.96 54.42 -23.51
C HIS A 19 -14.00 52.92 -23.83
N GLU A 20 -12.89 52.36 -24.31
CA GLU A 20 -12.80 50.94 -24.66
C GLU A 20 -11.75 50.17 -23.84
N VAL A 21 -11.90 50.13 -22.51
CA VAL A 21 -10.98 49.35 -21.64
C VAL A 21 -11.69 48.33 -20.76
N SER A 22 -13.02 48.22 -20.82
CA SER A 22 -13.80 47.40 -19.87
C SER A 22 -13.86 45.89 -20.23
N ARG A 23 -13.59 45.49 -21.48
CA ARG A 23 -13.72 44.08 -21.91
C ARG A 23 -12.58 43.18 -21.44
N ILE A 24 -11.38 43.72 -21.21
CA ILE A 24 -10.18 42.93 -20.86
C ILE A 24 -10.21 42.51 -19.38
N PHE A 25 -10.73 43.36 -18.50
CA PHE A 25 -10.82 43.09 -17.05
C PHE A 25 -11.85 42.03 -16.67
N PHE A 26 -12.93 41.85 -17.45
CA PHE A 26 -13.92 40.81 -17.18
C PHE A 26 -13.46 39.42 -17.63
N GLN A 27 -12.64 39.34 -18.68
CA GLN A 27 -12.10 38.06 -19.15
C GLN A 27 -11.03 37.50 -18.21
N SER A 28 -10.18 38.37 -17.63
CA SER A 28 -9.16 37.94 -16.67
C SER A 28 -9.75 37.39 -15.37
N LYS A 29 -10.87 37.95 -14.87
CA LYS A 29 -11.57 37.41 -13.69
C LYS A 29 -12.22 36.05 -13.94
N LYS A 30 -12.74 35.80 -15.16
CA LYS A 30 -13.28 34.48 -15.54
C LYS A 30 -12.18 33.43 -15.70
N ILE A 31 -11.06 33.80 -16.34
CA ILE A 31 -9.89 32.92 -16.46
C ILE A 31 -9.33 32.58 -15.08
N LEU A 32 -9.23 33.56 -14.18
CA LEU A 32 -8.79 33.34 -12.81
C LEU A 32 -9.73 32.39 -12.04
N SER A 33 -11.05 32.57 -12.19
CA SER A 33 -12.03 31.65 -11.60
C SER A 33 -11.89 30.22 -12.11
N ILE A 34 -11.66 30.03 -13.41
CA ILE A 34 -11.46 28.70 -14.01
C ILE A 34 -10.21 28.04 -13.45
N ILE A 35 -9.09 28.79 -13.37
CA ILE A 35 -7.83 28.28 -12.83
C ILE A 35 -8.00 27.83 -11.37
N ILE A 36 -8.66 28.64 -10.54
CA ILE A 36 -8.92 28.30 -9.14
C ILE A 36 -9.77 27.02 -9.05
N THR A 37 -10.82 26.89 -9.85
CA THR A 37 -11.66 25.69 -9.87
C THR A 37 -10.87 24.44 -10.25
N VAL A 38 -10.00 24.53 -11.27
CA VAL A 38 -9.16 23.40 -11.69
C VAL A 38 -8.17 23.01 -10.61
N ILE A 39 -7.56 23.98 -9.91
CA ILE A 39 -6.65 23.73 -8.79
C ILE A 39 -7.40 23.03 -7.64
N ILE A 40 -8.58 23.51 -7.27
CA ILE A 40 -9.40 22.88 -6.22
C ILE A 40 -9.75 21.44 -6.61
N LEU A 41 -10.17 21.20 -7.86
CA LEU A 41 -10.48 19.84 -8.33
C LEU A 41 -9.25 18.93 -8.32
N ALA A 42 -8.08 19.44 -8.69
CA ALA A 42 -6.83 18.67 -8.64
C ALA A 42 -6.43 18.34 -7.20
N LEU A 43 -6.58 19.28 -6.26
CA LEU A 43 -6.31 19.05 -4.84
C LEU A 43 -7.29 18.03 -4.23
N VAL A 44 -8.58 18.15 -4.55
CA VAL A 44 -9.60 17.18 -4.11
C VAL A 44 -9.32 15.80 -4.72
N GLY A 45 -8.96 15.73 -6.00
CA GLY A 45 -8.59 14.49 -6.67
C GLY A 45 -7.35 13.83 -6.05
N TYR A 46 -6.31 14.60 -5.75
CA TYR A 46 -5.12 14.12 -5.06
C TYR A 46 -5.43 13.64 -3.64
N TRP A 47 -6.28 14.35 -2.90
CA TRP A 47 -6.71 13.96 -1.56
C TRP A 47 -7.51 12.66 -1.57
N LEU A 48 -8.45 12.50 -2.50
CA LEU A 48 -9.22 11.27 -2.67
C LEU A 48 -8.33 10.09 -3.11
N PHE A 49 -7.34 10.32 -3.95
CA PHE A 49 -6.41 9.29 -4.41
C PHE A 49 -5.46 8.83 -3.29
N SER A 50 -4.95 9.77 -2.47
CA SER A 50 -4.03 9.47 -1.38
C SER A 50 -4.70 8.88 -0.14
N ASN A 51 -5.97 9.20 0.10
CA ASN A 51 -6.73 8.72 1.27
C ASN A 51 -7.84 7.73 0.89
N GLY A 52 -7.81 7.21 -0.34
CA GLY A 52 -8.77 6.21 -0.79
C GLY A 52 -8.68 4.95 0.08
N PRO A 53 -9.81 4.26 0.35
CA PRO A 53 -9.81 3.05 1.16
C PRO A 53 -8.97 1.97 0.48
N THR A 54 -7.78 1.70 1.02
CA THR A 54 -6.98 0.53 0.63
C THR A 54 -7.56 -0.68 1.35
N THR A 55 -8.26 -1.54 0.62
CA THR A 55 -8.76 -2.82 1.16
C THR A 55 -7.59 -3.78 1.32
N ASN A 56 -6.99 -3.82 2.51
CA ASN A 56 -5.97 -4.82 2.87
C ASN A 56 -6.67 -6.14 3.22
N TYR A 57 -6.91 -7.00 2.22
CA TYR A 57 -7.58 -8.30 2.41
C TYR A 57 -6.88 -9.21 3.44
N LEU A 58 -5.58 -9.01 3.66
CA LEU A 58 -4.82 -9.71 4.70
C LEU A 58 -5.34 -9.39 6.11
N SER A 59 -5.76 -8.15 6.39
CA SER A 59 -6.30 -7.73 7.70
C SER A 59 -7.69 -8.32 7.99
N THR A 60 -8.38 -8.80 6.95
CA THR A 60 -9.68 -9.49 7.04
C THR A 60 -9.55 -11.01 6.97
N PHE A 61 -8.33 -11.54 6.93
CA PHE A 61 -8.10 -12.98 6.84
C PHE A 61 -8.64 -13.69 8.08
N GLN A 62 -9.52 -14.66 7.86
CA GLN A 62 -10.04 -15.51 8.94
C GLN A 62 -8.97 -16.53 9.31
N VAL A 63 -8.16 -16.17 10.30
CA VAL A 63 -7.24 -17.10 10.95
C VAL A 63 -8.07 -18.21 11.57
N LYS A 64 -7.79 -19.45 11.17
CA LYS A 64 -8.37 -20.61 11.85
C LYS A 64 -7.73 -20.70 13.23
N GLU A 65 -8.49 -20.34 14.27
CA GLU A 65 -8.03 -20.45 15.65
C GLU A 65 -7.49 -21.86 15.96
N GLY A 66 -6.32 -21.93 16.58
CA GLY A 66 -5.64 -23.19 16.87
C GLY A 66 -5.14 -23.95 15.62
N GLY A 67 -5.29 -23.40 14.42
CA GLY A 67 -4.73 -23.93 13.18
C GLY A 67 -3.28 -23.52 12.96
N TRP A 68 -2.66 -24.13 11.94
CA TRP A 68 -1.36 -23.74 11.42
C TRP A 68 -1.55 -22.87 10.18
N GLN A 69 -0.70 -21.87 10.00
CA GLN A 69 -0.67 -21.01 8.83
C GLN A 69 0.68 -21.09 8.14
N ALA A 70 0.68 -20.92 6.82
CA ALA A 70 1.89 -20.60 6.06
C ALA A 70 1.87 -19.11 5.70
N VAL A 71 2.96 -18.41 6.02
CA VAL A 71 3.17 -16.99 5.74
C VAL A 71 4.26 -16.89 4.69
N PHE A 72 3.88 -16.44 3.49
CA PHE A 72 4.79 -16.29 2.35
C PHE A 72 5.22 -14.82 2.26
N LEU A 73 6.52 -14.58 2.39
CA LEU A 73 7.08 -13.24 2.34
C LEU A 73 7.40 -12.81 0.91
N ASN A 74 7.58 -11.51 0.72
CA ASN A 74 7.97 -10.89 -0.55
C ASN A 74 9.38 -11.27 -1.03
N ASN A 75 10.23 -11.78 -0.13
CA ASN A 75 11.59 -12.22 -0.38
C ASN A 75 11.71 -13.74 -0.63
N ASN A 76 10.59 -14.40 -0.98
CA ASN A 76 10.49 -15.84 -1.22
C ASN A 76 10.77 -16.74 -0.01
N GLN A 77 10.85 -16.17 1.21
CA GLN A 77 10.88 -16.98 2.43
C GLN A 77 9.46 -17.38 2.82
N THR A 78 9.33 -18.59 3.36
CA THR A 78 8.08 -19.11 3.92
C THR A 78 8.31 -19.51 5.36
N PHE A 79 7.44 -19.02 6.24
CA PHE A 79 7.35 -19.45 7.62
C PHE A 79 6.04 -20.19 7.84
N PHE A 80 6.06 -21.19 8.72
CA PHE A 80 4.90 -21.92 9.19
C PHE A 80 4.74 -21.69 10.68
N GLY A 81 3.53 -21.45 11.17
CA GLY A 81 3.32 -21.26 12.59
C GLY A 81 1.87 -21.00 12.92
N ARG A 82 1.63 -20.48 14.13
CA ARG A 82 0.33 -20.06 14.60
C ARG A 82 0.25 -18.55 14.58
N VAL A 83 -0.70 -18.01 13.83
CA VAL A 83 -1.00 -16.58 13.90
C VAL A 83 -1.75 -16.29 15.19
N THR A 84 -1.11 -15.57 16.12
CA THR A 84 -1.68 -15.24 17.43
C THR A 84 -2.32 -13.86 17.46
N ALA A 85 -1.90 -12.96 16.56
CA ALA A 85 -2.53 -11.67 16.34
C ALA A 85 -2.36 -11.21 14.89
N ILE A 86 -3.36 -10.50 14.36
CA ILE A 86 -3.32 -9.87 13.05
C ILE A 86 -4.05 -8.53 13.11
N ASN A 87 -3.46 -7.49 12.53
CA ASN A 87 -4.11 -6.19 12.34
C ASN A 87 -3.74 -5.60 10.98
N GLN A 88 -4.00 -4.31 10.77
CA GLN A 88 -3.74 -3.64 9.50
C GLN A 88 -2.24 -3.43 9.20
N GLU A 89 -1.38 -3.54 10.21
CA GLU A 89 0.05 -3.25 10.11
C GLU A 89 0.92 -4.51 10.20
N VAL A 90 0.56 -5.46 11.06
CA VAL A 90 1.40 -6.61 11.39
C VAL A 90 0.63 -7.93 11.55
N VAL A 91 1.34 -9.02 11.33
CA VAL A 91 1.00 -10.39 11.74
C VAL A 91 1.99 -10.84 12.83
N VAL A 92 1.48 -11.39 13.93
CA VAL A 92 2.30 -12.03 14.96
C VAL A 92 2.19 -13.54 14.77
N LEU A 93 3.34 -14.18 14.57
CA LEU A 93 3.48 -15.62 14.43
C LEU A 93 4.21 -16.19 15.65
N GLU A 94 3.75 -17.33 16.16
CA GLU A 94 4.37 -18.12 17.23
C GLU A 94 4.42 -19.60 16.83
N GLU A 95 5.19 -20.41 17.57
CA GLU A 95 5.47 -21.81 17.20
C GLU A 95 5.97 -21.89 15.75
N ILE A 96 7.10 -21.25 15.47
CA ILE A 96 7.54 -20.94 14.12
C ILE A 96 8.45 -22.06 13.58
N TYR A 97 8.19 -22.46 12.34
CA TYR A 97 8.98 -23.43 11.61
C TYR A 97 9.32 -22.91 10.21
N TYR A 98 10.42 -23.38 9.65
CA TYR A 98 10.83 -23.14 8.27
C TYR A 98 11.34 -24.43 7.62
N LEU A 99 11.36 -24.50 6.29
CA LEU A 99 11.88 -25.68 5.59
C LEU A 99 13.39 -25.79 5.77
N GLN A 100 13.85 -26.99 6.12
CA GLN A 100 15.26 -27.35 6.14
C GLN A 100 15.61 -28.04 4.81
N GLY A 101 16.22 -27.27 3.90
CA GLY A 101 16.54 -27.70 2.53
C GLY A 101 15.56 -27.15 1.50
N GLN A 102 16.00 -27.05 0.24
CA GLN A 102 15.13 -26.72 -0.90
C GLN A 102 14.61 -28.02 -1.51
N PRO A 103 13.33 -28.36 -1.37
CA PRO A 103 12.70 -29.23 -2.33
C PRO A 103 12.44 -28.38 -3.58
N ALA A 104 12.77 -28.90 -4.76
CA ALA A 104 12.30 -28.32 -6.00
C ALA A 104 10.76 -28.49 -6.07
N LEU A 105 10.02 -27.63 -5.39
CA LEU A 105 8.54 -27.62 -5.37
C LEU A 105 7.94 -27.27 -6.74
N GLN A 106 8.77 -27.07 -7.77
CA GLN A 106 8.39 -26.65 -9.12
C GLN A 106 8.62 -27.73 -10.20
N THR A 107 9.34 -28.81 -9.89
CA THR A 107 9.48 -29.96 -10.79
C THR A 107 8.49 -31.00 -10.31
N GLY A 108 7.50 -31.39 -11.14
CA GLY A 108 6.34 -32.21 -10.79
C GLY A 108 6.58 -33.64 -10.26
N GLU A 109 7.73 -33.91 -9.64
CA GLU A 109 7.99 -35.10 -8.83
C GLU A 109 7.55 -34.83 -7.38
N GLN A 110 6.70 -35.71 -6.84
CA GLN A 110 6.31 -35.62 -5.43
C GLN A 110 7.55 -35.81 -4.55
N PRO A 111 7.88 -34.86 -3.65
CA PRO A 111 8.90 -35.07 -2.64
C PRO A 111 8.51 -36.29 -1.81
N LYS A 112 9.45 -37.21 -1.57
CA LYS A 112 9.23 -38.30 -0.60
C LYS A 112 8.95 -37.64 0.76
N GLU A 113 7.96 -38.13 1.51
CA GLU A 113 7.61 -37.60 2.85
C GLU A 113 8.81 -37.57 3.83
N THR A 114 9.88 -38.30 3.50
CA THR A 114 11.12 -38.38 4.26
C THR A 114 12.07 -37.21 4.01
N ASP A 115 11.91 -36.41 2.95
CA ASP A 115 12.87 -35.35 2.57
C ASP A 115 12.40 -33.92 2.93
N LEU A 116 11.14 -33.76 3.33
CA LEU A 116 10.59 -32.49 3.80
C LEU A 116 10.72 -32.39 5.32
N TYR A 117 11.86 -31.87 5.79
CA TYR A 117 12.04 -31.54 7.21
C TYR A 117 11.72 -30.07 7.44
N VAL A 118 10.83 -29.81 8.39
CA VAL A 118 10.70 -28.48 9.00
C VAL A 118 11.68 -28.36 10.16
N ARG A 119 12.17 -27.16 10.42
CA ARG A 119 13.00 -26.83 11.58
C ARG A 119 12.31 -25.75 12.39
N LYS A 120 12.30 -25.93 13.72
CA LYS A 120 11.76 -24.96 14.66
C LYS A 120 12.72 -23.76 14.80
N LEU A 121 12.17 -22.55 14.79
CA LEU A 121 12.88 -21.32 15.08
C LEU A 121 13.30 -21.29 16.57
N GLY A 122 14.46 -20.72 16.87
CA GLY A 122 14.92 -20.43 18.23
C GLY A 122 16.21 -21.15 18.65
N LYS A 123 16.75 -22.03 17.79
CA LYS A 123 18.01 -22.76 18.05
C LYS A 123 19.16 -22.29 17.14
N GLU A 124 18.99 -21.15 16.48
CA GLU A 124 20.00 -20.53 15.62
C GLU A 124 21.08 -19.81 16.43
N ALA A 125 22.24 -19.57 15.82
CA ALA A 125 23.36 -18.88 16.47
C ALA A 125 23.03 -17.45 16.93
N HIS A 126 22.04 -16.79 16.31
CA HIS A 126 21.57 -15.47 16.70
C HIS A 126 20.44 -15.50 17.75
N GLY A 127 20.04 -16.70 18.20
CA GLY A 127 19.15 -16.93 19.33
C GLY A 127 17.82 -16.19 19.30
N PRO A 128 17.00 -16.30 18.22
CA PRO A 128 15.71 -15.64 18.20
C PRO A 128 14.75 -16.26 19.22
N GLU A 129 13.80 -15.48 19.71
CA GLU A 129 12.64 -16.04 20.41
C GLU A 129 11.72 -16.75 19.40
N ASP A 130 10.89 -17.68 19.87
CA ASP A 130 9.88 -18.38 19.06
C ASP A 130 8.65 -17.48 18.78
N LYS A 131 8.93 -16.27 18.29
CA LYS A 131 7.97 -15.20 18.03
C LYS A 131 8.49 -14.28 16.93
N MET A 132 7.63 -13.99 15.94
CA MET A 132 7.97 -13.13 14.81
C MET A 132 6.86 -12.13 14.55
N ILE A 133 7.24 -10.85 14.48
CA ILE A 133 6.35 -9.75 14.09
C ILE A 133 6.66 -9.39 12.65
N ILE A 134 5.70 -9.62 11.76
CA ILE A 134 5.88 -9.48 10.32
C ILE A 134 5.00 -8.33 9.82
N PRO A 135 5.57 -7.29 9.20
CA PRO A 135 4.77 -6.24 8.56
C PRO A 135 3.89 -6.82 7.45
N ILE A 136 2.61 -6.43 7.40
CA ILE A 136 1.67 -6.84 6.35
C ILE A 136 2.22 -6.52 4.95
N SER A 137 2.93 -5.40 4.80
CA SER A 137 3.59 -4.99 3.55
C SER A 137 4.71 -5.92 3.07
N SER A 138 5.21 -6.79 3.95
CA SER A 138 6.23 -7.79 3.62
C SER A 138 5.64 -9.16 3.29
N ILE A 139 4.32 -9.33 3.44
CA ILE A 139 3.62 -10.60 3.19
C ILE A 139 3.05 -10.58 1.78
N SER A 140 3.42 -11.58 0.98
CA SER A 140 2.82 -11.83 -0.34
C SER A 140 1.41 -12.40 -0.20
N TYR A 141 1.27 -13.44 0.64
CA TYR A 141 -0.02 -14.05 1.00
C TYR A 141 0.14 -14.94 2.24
N LEU A 142 -0.98 -15.27 2.88
CA LEU A 142 -1.04 -16.33 3.89
C LEU A 142 -2.18 -17.31 3.61
N GLU A 143 -2.04 -18.52 4.13
CA GLU A 143 -3.04 -19.57 4.04
C GLU A 143 -3.18 -20.37 5.33
N ASN A 144 -4.38 -20.89 5.58
CA ASN A 144 -4.61 -21.86 6.64
C ASN A 144 -4.22 -23.25 6.13
N LEU A 145 -3.43 -23.97 6.91
CA LEU A 145 -2.99 -25.32 6.57
C LEU A 145 -3.97 -26.37 7.09
N SER A 146 -4.15 -27.42 6.29
CA SER A 146 -4.89 -28.61 6.74
C SER A 146 -4.09 -29.40 7.77
N ILE A 147 -4.78 -29.99 8.74
CA ILE A 147 -4.19 -30.91 9.72
C ILE A 147 -3.58 -32.15 9.03
N ASP A 148 -4.15 -32.55 7.90
CA ASP A 148 -3.66 -33.63 7.05
C ASP A 148 -2.63 -33.15 6.02
N GLY A 149 -2.06 -31.95 6.19
CA GLY A 149 -0.96 -31.48 5.35
C GLY A 149 0.37 -32.10 5.78
N THR A 150 1.23 -32.45 4.82
CA THR A 150 2.56 -33.02 5.09
C THR A 150 3.41 -32.12 6.00
N ILE A 151 3.28 -30.79 5.84
CA ILE A 151 3.96 -29.80 6.70
C ILE A 151 3.46 -29.89 8.14
N VAL A 152 2.14 -29.85 8.35
CA VAL A 152 1.55 -29.92 9.70
C VAL A 152 1.90 -31.25 10.37
N ARG A 153 1.79 -32.38 9.67
CA ARG A 153 2.24 -33.68 10.19
C ARG A 153 3.72 -33.66 10.59
N SER A 154 4.57 -33.01 9.81
CA SER A 154 6.00 -32.91 10.09
C SER A 154 6.29 -32.03 11.32
N ILE A 155 5.56 -30.92 11.48
CA ILE A 155 5.61 -30.07 12.66
C ILE A 155 5.23 -30.87 13.91
N LEU A 156 4.07 -31.52 13.88
CA LEU A 156 3.58 -32.31 15.01
C LEU A 156 4.57 -33.42 15.42
N ARG A 157 5.10 -34.15 14.44
CA ARG A 157 6.12 -35.18 14.66
C ARG A 157 7.41 -34.64 15.27
N ASN A 158 7.82 -33.42 14.92
CA ASN A 158 9.01 -32.80 15.49
C ASN A 158 8.77 -32.34 16.93
N ASN A 159 7.59 -31.82 17.24
CA ASN A 159 7.23 -31.38 18.59
C ASN A 159 7.24 -32.54 19.58
N ASP A 160 6.79 -33.72 19.16
CA ASP A 160 6.82 -34.94 19.99
C ASP A 160 8.26 -35.35 20.37
N LYS A 161 9.25 -35.03 19.52
CA LYS A 161 10.67 -35.33 19.78
C LYS A 161 11.37 -34.29 20.66
N GLU A 162 10.84 -33.08 20.70
CA GLU A 162 11.38 -31.99 21.53
C GLU A 162 10.71 -31.87 22.90
N ALA A 163 9.66 -32.66 23.18
CA ALA A 163 9.06 -32.74 24.50
C ALA A 163 10.13 -33.12 25.54
N PRO A 164 10.20 -32.41 26.68
CA PRO A 164 11.18 -32.73 27.71
C PRO A 164 10.99 -34.18 28.16
N ALA A 165 12.08 -34.95 28.17
CA ALA A 165 12.09 -36.24 28.86
C ALA A 165 11.57 -36.02 30.28
N LYS A 166 10.47 -36.69 30.60
CA LYS A 166 9.84 -36.66 31.93
C LYS A 166 10.81 -37.11 33.01
#